data_AF-A0A5Q4GGR2-F1
#
_entry.id   AF-A0A5Q4GGR2-F1
#
_cell.length_a   1.000
_cell.length_b   1.000
_cell.length_c   1.000
_cell.angle_alpha   90.00
_cell.angle_beta   90.00
_cell.angle_gamma   90.00
#
_symmetry.space_group_name_H-M   'P 1'
#
loop_
_entity.id
_entity.type
_entity.pdbx_description
1 polymer ?
#
loop_
_entity_poly.entity_id
_entity_poly.type
_entity_poly.pdbx_seq_one_letter_code
_entity_poly.pdbx_strand_id
1 'polypeptide(L)'
;MLSAPLVIFTAFAYLVLLFAIAWYADRRAAAGRSIISSPWVYALSIAVYATAWTYFGSVGRAAVDGIWFLPIYLGPTLAMILGWVVIRKMIRIARTYRITSVADFIASRYGKSPLIAGLVTLITVVGIVPYIALQLKAISSGYAMMTTSPDETSLVDVSWWQDSTLYLALALAGFIMLFGTRHLDMTERHEGMVAAIAFESLVKLVAFLAVGLFVVYG
;
A
#
# COMPACT_ATOMS: atom_id res chain seq x y z
N MET A 1 -0.34 -4.59 -26.96
CA MET A 1 -1.49 -3.98 -26.26
C MET A 1 -2.27 -5.07 -25.56
N LEU A 2 -2.50 -4.95 -24.26
CA LEU A 2 -3.34 -5.89 -23.52
C LEU A 2 -4.81 -5.49 -23.66
N SER A 3 -5.71 -6.47 -23.74
CA SER A 3 -7.13 -6.18 -23.79
C SER A 3 -7.62 -5.69 -22.41
N ALA A 4 -8.47 -4.65 -22.40
CA ALA A 4 -9.05 -4.10 -21.18
C ALA A 4 -9.70 -5.17 -20.26
N PRO A 5 -10.49 -6.13 -20.78
CA PRO A 5 -11.05 -7.20 -19.95
C PRO A 5 -10.00 -8.08 -19.30
N LEU A 6 -8.87 -8.35 -19.97
CA LEU A 6 -7.79 -9.15 -19.41
C LEU A 6 -7.12 -8.44 -18.24
N VAL A 7 -6.84 -7.13 -18.36
CA VAL A 7 -6.23 -6.32 -17.29
C VAL A 7 -7.16 -6.26 -16.08
N ILE A 8 -8.45 -5.97 -16.31
CA ILE A 8 -9.45 -5.90 -15.25
C ILE A 8 -9.61 -7.26 -14.57
N PHE A 9 -9.77 -8.34 -15.34
CA PHE A 9 -9.92 -9.68 -14.79
C PHE A 9 -8.71 -10.10 -13.95
N THR A 10 -7.50 -9.83 -14.43
CA THR A 10 -6.26 -10.16 -13.71
C THR A 10 -6.15 -9.37 -12.41
N ALA A 11 -6.48 -8.07 -12.42
CA ALA A 11 -6.50 -7.24 -11.21
C ALA A 11 -7.52 -7.75 -10.18
N PHE A 12 -8.74 -8.07 -10.62
CA PHE A 12 -9.77 -8.65 -9.75
C PHE A 12 -9.39 -10.02 -9.21
N ALA A 13 -8.85 -10.91 -10.04
CA ALA A 13 -8.39 -12.24 -9.63
C ALA A 13 -7.27 -12.13 -8.59
N TYR A 14 -6.34 -11.19 -8.78
CA TYR A 14 -5.27 -10.92 -7.82
C TYR A 14 -5.82 -10.40 -6.49
N LEU A 15 -6.79 -9.48 -6.51
CA LEU A 15 -7.43 -9.00 -5.29
C LEU A 15 -8.18 -10.12 -4.55
N VAL A 16 -8.92 -10.97 -5.26
CA VAL A 16 -9.58 -12.14 -4.67
C VAL A 16 -8.57 -13.09 -4.04
N LEU A 17 -7.42 -13.31 -4.69
CA LEU A 17 -6.33 -14.11 -4.12
C LEU A 17 -5.80 -13.50 -2.80
N LEU A 18 -5.56 -12.19 -2.76
CA LEU A 18 -5.12 -11.53 -1.52
C LEU A 18 -6.15 -11.69 -0.39
N PHE A 19 -7.44 -11.56 -0.71
CA PHE A 19 -8.51 -11.81 0.26
C PHE A 19 -8.59 -13.28 0.71
N ALA A 20 -8.41 -14.23 -0.20
CA ALA A 20 -8.35 -15.65 0.14
C ALA A 20 -7.18 -15.95 1.09
N ILE A 21 -6.03 -15.31 0.88
CA ILE A 21 -4.86 -15.42 1.76
C ILE A 21 -5.15 -14.83 3.13
N ALA A 22 -5.77 -13.64 3.19
CA ALA A 22 -6.17 -13.02 4.46
C ALA A 22 -7.12 -13.91 5.25
N TRP A 23 -8.19 -14.39 4.60
CA TRP A 23 -9.18 -15.29 5.21
C TRP A 23 -8.55 -16.59 5.70
N TYR A 24 -7.66 -17.19 4.90
CA TYR A 24 -6.95 -18.41 5.29
C TYR A 24 -6.05 -18.17 6.52
N ALA A 25 -5.32 -17.06 6.56
CA ALA A 25 -4.47 -16.70 7.67
C ALA A 25 -5.27 -16.45 8.96
N ASP A 26 -6.40 -15.75 8.89
CA ASP A 26 -7.30 -15.56 10.04
C ASP A 26 -7.86 -16.89 10.55
N ARG A 27 -8.29 -17.78 9.65
CA ARG A 27 -8.78 -19.12 10.04
C ARG A 27 -7.68 -19.96 10.71
N ARG A 28 -6.44 -19.86 10.24
CA ARG A 28 -5.31 -20.59 10.82
C ARG A 28 -4.88 -20.01 12.17
N ALA A 29 -4.96 -18.69 12.32
CA ALA A 29 -4.75 -17.98 13.58
C ALA A 29 -5.78 -18.40 14.64
N ALA A 30 -7.06 -18.47 14.27
CA ALA A 30 -8.14 -18.96 15.13
C ALA A 30 -7.92 -20.43 15.57
N ALA A 31 -7.27 -21.24 14.73
CA ALA A 31 -6.88 -22.62 15.06
C ALA A 31 -5.57 -22.72 15.89
N GLY A 32 -5.05 -21.60 16.42
CA GLY A 32 -3.82 -21.56 17.23
C GLY A 32 -2.51 -21.74 16.44
N ARG A 33 -2.57 -21.76 15.10
CA ARG A 33 -1.43 -21.95 14.21
C ARG A 33 -1.14 -20.68 13.42
N SER A 34 -0.71 -19.63 14.13
CA SER A 34 -0.40 -18.33 13.54
C SER A 34 0.66 -18.43 12.43
N ILE A 35 0.41 -17.79 11.29
CA ILE A 35 1.36 -17.70 10.16
C ILE A 35 2.28 -16.47 10.32
N ILE A 36 1.81 -15.45 11.04
CA ILE A 36 2.53 -14.19 11.24
C ILE A 36 3.61 -14.28 12.31
N SER A 37 3.70 -15.39 13.06
CA SER A 37 4.78 -15.62 14.02
C SER A 37 6.15 -15.77 13.35
N SER A 38 6.18 -15.96 12.03
CA SER A 38 7.42 -15.96 11.24
C SER A 38 7.99 -14.55 11.12
N PRO A 39 9.27 -14.32 11.49
CA PRO A 39 9.94 -13.03 11.33
C PRO A 39 9.91 -12.50 9.89
N TRP A 40 9.91 -13.40 8.90
CA TRP A 40 9.87 -13.05 7.48
C TRP A 40 8.53 -12.44 7.07
N VAL A 41 7.42 -13.01 7.54
CA VAL A 41 6.08 -12.50 7.26
C VAL A 41 5.92 -11.11 7.89
N TYR A 42 6.40 -10.94 9.13
CA TYR A 42 6.40 -9.64 9.78
C TYR A 42 7.26 -8.61 9.03
N ALA A 43 8.48 -8.97 8.63
CA ALA A 43 9.36 -8.08 7.87
C ALA A 43 8.76 -7.69 6.51
N LEU A 44 8.21 -8.66 5.77
CA LEU A 44 7.54 -8.40 4.49
C LEU A 44 6.29 -7.53 4.68
N SER A 45 5.56 -7.66 5.79
CA SER A 45 4.40 -6.80 6.06
C SER A 45 4.75 -5.33 6.24
N ILE A 46 5.96 -5.01 6.74
CA ILE A 46 6.44 -3.63 6.85
C ILE A 46 6.68 -3.02 5.46
N ALA A 47 6.91 -3.85 4.44
CA ALA A 47 7.07 -3.41 3.06
C ALA A 47 5.76 -2.91 2.41
N VAL A 48 4.65 -2.81 3.15
CA VAL A 48 3.48 -1.99 2.77
C VAL A 48 3.87 -0.54 2.44
N TYR A 49 4.99 -0.08 3.02
CA TYR A 49 5.63 1.19 2.69
C TYR A 49 5.89 1.36 1.18
N ALA A 50 6.17 0.28 0.45
CA ALA A 50 6.41 0.31 -0.98
C ALA A 50 5.09 0.35 -1.76
N THR A 51 4.70 1.54 -2.21
CA THR A 51 3.47 1.82 -2.97
C THR A 51 3.77 2.08 -4.44
N ALA A 52 2.77 2.45 -5.24
CA ALA A 52 2.98 2.83 -6.65
C ALA A 52 4.02 3.94 -6.80
N TRP A 53 4.14 4.82 -5.79
CA TRP A 53 5.20 5.83 -5.71
C TRP A 53 6.61 5.22 -5.78
N THR A 54 6.84 4.10 -5.09
CA THR A 54 8.13 3.40 -5.13
C THR A 54 8.44 2.90 -6.53
N TYR A 55 7.48 2.26 -7.20
CA TYR A 55 7.68 1.73 -8.55
C TYR A 55 7.88 2.84 -9.58
N PHE A 56 6.88 3.70 -9.77
CA PHE A 56 6.95 4.75 -10.77
C PHE A 56 8.04 5.79 -10.46
N GLY A 57 8.15 6.21 -9.21
CA GLY A 57 9.09 7.26 -8.80
C GLY A 57 10.55 6.79 -8.77
N SER A 58 10.82 5.53 -8.40
CA SER A 58 12.21 5.06 -8.30
C SER A 58 12.73 4.53 -9.62
N VAL A 59 11.91 3.86 -10.42
CA VAL A 59 12.29 3.48 -11.77
C VAL A 59 12.50 4.73 -12.61
N GLY A 60 11.60 5.73 -12.50
CA GLY A 60 11.76 7.02 -13.16
C GLY A 60 13.05 7.75 -12.74
N ARG A 61 13.33 7.85 -11.43
CA ARG A 61 14.59 8.44 -10.95
C ARG A 61 15.81 7.62 -11.33
N ALA A 62 15.73 6.29 -11.36
CA ALA A 62 16.84 5.47 -11.82
C ALA A 62 17.15 5.73 -13.31
N ALA A 63 16.12 5.96 -14.12
CA ALA A 63 16.29 6.25 -15.54
C ALA A 63 16.87 7.65 -15.81
N VAL A 64 16.51 8.67 -15.01
CA VAL A 64 16.95 10.07 -15.22
C VAL A 64 18.19 10.42 -14.42
N ASP A 65 18.22 10.07 -13.13
CA ASP A 65 19.23 10.49 -12.16
C ASP A 65 20.13 9.33 -11.69
N GLY A 66 19.99 8.13 -12.24
CA GLY A 66 20.79 6.97 -11.86
C GLY A 66 20.61 6.62 -10.38
N ILE A 67 21.69 6.62 -9.59
CA ILE A 67 21.70 6.09 -8.21
C ILE A 67 20.92 6.95 -7.19
N TRP A 68 20.49 8.16 -7.56
CA TRP A 68 19.83 9.11 -6.66
C TRP A 68 18.43 8.70 -6.18
N PHE A 69 17.90 7.56 -6.63
CA PHE A 69 16.73 6.94 -5.99
C PHE A 69 17.06 6.27 -4.65
N LEU A 70 18.30 5.82 -4.40
CA LEU A 70 18.67 5.04 -3.20
C LEU A 70 18.50 5.77 -1.87
N PRO A 71 18.80 7.08 -1.71
CA PRO A 71 18.73 7.75 -0.41
C PRO A 71 17.35 7.69 0.25
N ILE A 72 16.27 7.69 -0.53
CA ILE A 72 14.90 7.60 0.00
C ILE A 72 14.60 6.23 0.63
N TYR A 73 15.40 5.21 0.33
CA TYR A 73 15.29 3.86 0.90
C TYR A 73 16.31 3.65 2.01
N LEU A 74 17.57 4.00 1.75
CA LEU A 74 18.66 3.85 2.73
C LEU A 74 18.44 4.70 3.98
N GLY A 75 17.89 5.91 3.84
CA GLY A 75 17.59 6.79 4.97
C GLY A 75 16.62 6.16 5.97
N PRO A 76 15.39 5.78 5.56
CA PRO A 76 14.46 5.06 6.41
C PRO A 76 15.01 3.72 6.93
N THR A 77 15.76 2.96 6.13
CA THR A 77 16.41 1.72 6.60
C THR A 77 17.36 2.00 7.75
N LEU A 78 18.24 2.99 7.62
CA LEU A 78 19.17 3.39 8.67
C LEU A 78 18.41 3.92 9.90
N ALA A 79 17.37 4.72 9.69
CA ALA A 79 16.51 5.22 10.77
C ALA A 79 15.81 4.07 11.52
N MET A 80 15.41 2.99 10.85
CA MET A 80 14.84 1.80 11.49
C MET A 80 15.88 1.02 12.30
N ILE A 81 17.11 0.89 11.78
CA ILE A 81 18.20 0.20 12.48
C ILE A 81 18.58 0.97 13.75
N LEU A 82 18.79 2.29 13.64
CA LEU A 82 19.23 3.13 14.76
C LEU A 82 18.08 3.49 15.73
N GLY A 83 16.88 3.71 15.19
CA GLY A 83 15.69 4.17 15.92
C GLY A 83 14.90 3.07 16.62
N TRP A 84 15.36 1.81 16.58
CA TRP A 84 14.63 0.67 17.12
C TRP A 84 14.21 0.81 18.59
N VAL A 85 15.03 1.45 19.42
CA VAL A 85 14.71 1.76 20.83
C VAL A 85 13.48 2.67 20.94
N VAL A 86 13.40 3.68 20.06
CA VAL A 86 12.29 4.63 20.01
C VAL A 86 11.00 3.92 19.57
N ILE A 87 11.08 3.10 18.52
CA ILE A 87 9.93 2.33 18.02
C ILE A 87 9.39 1.38 19.09
N ARG A 88 10.27 0.64 19.78
CA ARG A 88 9.86 -0.24 20.89
C ARG A 88 9.15 0.54 21.99
N LYS A 89 9.64 1.74 22.32
CA LYS A 89 9.01 2.62 23.31
C LYS A 89 7.63 3.09 22.84
N MET A 90 7.51 3.51 21.59
CA MET A 90 6.22 3.91 20.99
C MET A 90 5.20 2.76 21.01
N ILE A 91 5.59 1.56 20.59
CA ILE A 91 4.73 0.37 20.60
C ILE A 91 4.29 0.02 22.03
N ARG A 92 5.19 0.13 23.02
CA ARG A 92 4.85 -0.12 24.42
C ARG A 92 3.80 0.88 24.91
N ILE A 93 4.01 2.18 24.67
CA ILE A 93 3.06 3.23 25.05
C ILE A 93 1.71 2.99 24.38
N ALA A 94 1.70 2.74 23.07
CA ALA A 94 0.46 2.50 22.34
C ALA A 94 -0.33 1.31 22.89
N ARG A 95 0.35 0.21 23.24
CA ARG A 95 -0.30 -0.97 23.85
C ARG A 95 -0.78 -0.70 25.28
N THR A 96 0.02 -0.06 26.12
CA THR A 96 -0.35 0.22 27.51
C THR A 96 -1.57 1.14 27.61
N TYR A 97 -1.65 2.15 26.75
CA TYR A 97 -2.74 3.14 26.76
C TYR A 97 -3.86 2.83 25.76
N ARG A 98 -3.82 1.67 25.07
CA ARG A 98 -4.79 1.27 24.04
C ARG A 98 -5.01 2.32 22.95
N ILE A 99 -3.91 2.95 22.53
CA ILE A 99 -3.92 3.99 21.51
C ILE A 99 -3.98 3.33 20.14
N THR A 100 -4.98 3.70 19.34
CA THR A 100 -5.25 3.11 18.02
C THR A 100 -4.97 4.05 16.84
N SER A 101 -4.71 5.34 17.10
CA SER A 101 -4.45 6.34 16.05
C SER A 101 -3.24 7.23 16.37
N VAL A 102 -2.65 7.82 15.33
CA VAL A 102 -1.54 8.79 15.48
C VAL A 102 -2.00 10.05 16.22
N ALA A 103 -3.24 10.49 15.99
CA ALA A 103 -3.82 11.64 16.69
C ALA A 103 -3.93 11.42 18.19
N ASP A 104 -4.46 10.26 18.60
CA ASP A 104 -4.53 9.89 20.02
C ASP A 104 -3.13 9.65 20.61
N PHE A 105 -2.19 9.10 19.82
CA PHE A 105 -0.80 8.96 20.25
C PHE A 105 -0.17 10.30 20.62
N ILE A 106 -0.32 11.30 19.76
CA ILE A 106 0.22 12.64 20.02
C ILE A 106 -0.55 13.31 21.16
N ALA A 107 -1.88 13.29 21.14
CA ALA A 107 -2.71 13.92 22.17
C ALA A 107 -2.48 13.34 23.57
N SER A 108 -2.19 12.04 23.68
CA SER A 108 -1.89 11.38 24.96
C SER A 108 -0.68 11.98 25.68
N ARG A 109 0.28 12.56 24.94
CA ARG A 109 1.44 13.27 25.50
C ARG A 109 1.08 14.63 26.10
N TYR A 110 -0.06 15.20 25.72
CA TYR A 110 -0.54 16.52 26.15
C TYR A 110 -1.83 16.43 26.97
N GLY A 111 -1.93 15.42 27.83
CA GLY A 111 -3.09 15.26 28.72
C GLY A 111 -4.40 14.88 28.01
N LYS A 112 -4.31 14.22 26.84
CA LYS A 112 -5.47 13.85 25.99
C LYS A 112 -6.28 15.06 25.51
N SER A 113 -5.61 16.18 25.22
CA SER A 113 -6.24 17.39 24.68
C SER A 113 -7.03 17.12 23.39
N PRO A 114 -8.35 17.37 23.37
CA PRO A 114 -9.18 17.20 22.17
C PRO A 114 -8.75 18.12 21.02
N LEU A 115 -8.25 19.32 21.34
CA LEU A 115 -7.77 20.28 20.34
C LEU A 115 -6.56 19.73 19.58
N ILE A 116 -5.60 19.13 20.29
CA ILE A 116 -4.40 18.54 19.67
C ILE A 116 -4.78 17.32 18.83
N ALA A 117 -5.67 16.46 19.34
CA ALA A 117 -6.19 15.34 18.59
C ALA A 117 -6.88 15.80 17.28
N GLY A 118 -7.71 16.84 17.36
CA GLY A 118 -8.39 17.44 16.22
C GLY A 118 -7.42 18.00 15.18
N LEU A 119 -6.41 18.75 15.62
CA LEU A 119 -5.38 19.30 14.72
C LEU A 119 -4.58 18.21 14.01
N VAL A 120 -4.10 17.20 14.74
CA VAL A 120 -3.35 16.09 14.13
C VAL A 120 -4.23 15.32 13.15
N THR A 121 -5.50 15.10 13.48
CA THR A 121 -6.46 14.46 12.59
C THR A 121 -6.63 15.28 11.31
N LEU A 122 -6.81 16.59 11.42
CA LEU A 122 -6.96 17.48 10.26
C LEU A 122 -5.72 17.44 9.36
N ILE A 123 -4.52 17.56 9.94
CA ILE A 123 -3.25 17.48 9.19
C ILE A 123 -3.15 16.12 8.49
N THR A 124 -3.51 15.03 9.19
CA THR A 124 -3.48 13.67 8.64
C THR A 124 -4.46 13.53 7.46
N VAL A 125 -5.69 14.03 7.59
CA VAL A 125 -6.69 14.02 6.51
C VAL A 125 -6.20 14.83 5.31
N VAL A 126 -5.72 16.06 5.53
CA VAL A 126 -5.20 16.94 4.48
C VAL A 126 -4.00 16.30 3.76
N GLY A 127 -3.17 15.51 4.45
CA GLY A 127 -2.06 14.79 3.83
C GLY A 127 -2.46 13.50 3.10
N ILE A 128 -3.37 12.70 3.67
CA ILE A 128 -3.76 11.40 3.12
C ILE A 128 -4.63 11.55 1.86
N VAL A 129 -5.56 12.51 1.83
CA VAL A 129 -6.46 12.71 0.68
C VAL A 129 -5.72 12.91 -0.64
N PRO A 130 -4.77 13.87 -0.78
CA PRO A 130 -4.01 14.03 -2.01
C PRO A 130 -3.08 12.84 -2.28
N TYR A 131 -2.58 12.18 -1.24
CA TYR A 131 -1.78 10.97 -1.42
C TYR A 131 -2.60 9.84 -2.06
N ILE A 132 -3.84 9.59 -1.60
CA ILE A 132 -4.75 8.62 -2.23
C ILE A 132 -5.03 9.03 -3.68
N ALA A 133 -5.26 10.31 -3.95
CA ALA A 133 -5.47 10.79 -5.32
C ALA A 133 -4.27 10.50 -6.23
N LEU A 134 -3.04 10.68 -5.74
CA LEU A 134 -1.82 10.31 -6.47
C LEU A 134 -1.70 8.80 -6.71
N GLN A 135 -2.09 7.97 -5.75
CA GLN A 135 -2.10 6.51 -5.93
C GLN A 135 -3.14 6.08 -6.99
N LEU A 136 -4.34 6.67 -6.99
CA LEU A 136 -5.35 6.40 -8.01
C LEU A 136 -4.89 6.85 -9.39
N LYS A 137 -4.22 8.00 -9.49
CA LYS A 137 -3.60 8.46 -10.75
C LYS A 137 -2.51 7.52 -11.25
N ALA A 138 -1.71 6.94 -10.35
CA ALA A 138 -0.70 5.97 -10.74
C ALA A 138 -1.35 4.69 -11.33
N ILE A 139 -2.45 4.23 -10.75
CA ILE A 139 -3.24 3.11 -11.27
C ILE A 139 -3.81 3.43 -12.65
N SER A 140 -4.39 4.62 -12.83
CA SER A 140 -4.97 5.04 -14.11
C SER A 140 -3.93 5.15 -15.22
N SER A 141 -2.80 5.79 -14.92
CA SER A 141 -1.68 5.91 -15.86
C SER A 141 -1.10 4.54 -16.22
N GLY A 142 -0.93 3.65 -15.24
CA GLY A 142 -0.46 2.28 -15.48
C GLY A 142 -1.43 1.48 -16.36
N TYR A 143 -2.74 1.61 -16.14
CA TYR A 143 -3.77 1.00 -16.97
C TYR A 143 -3.70 1.50 -18.42
N ALA A 144 -3.69 2.83 -18.63
CA ALA A 144 -3.61 3.43 -19.95
C ALA A 144 -2.35 2.99 -20.73
N MET A 145 -1.19 2.89 -20.06
CA MET A 145 0.05 2.38 -20.67
C MET A 145 -0.07 0.93 -21.17
N MET A 146 -0.93 0.11 -20.57
CA MET A 146 -1.12 -1.29 -20.96
C MET A 146 -2.16 -1.45 -22.09
N THR A 147 -3.16 -0.57 -22.15
CA THR A 147 -4.34 -0.71 -23.00
C THR A 147 -4.43 0.23 -24.20
N THR A 148 -3.70 1.35 -24.23
CA THR A 148 -3.81 2.39 -25.29
C THR A 148 -2.67 2.32 -26.31
N SER A 149 -3.01 2.19 -27.60
CA SER A 149 -1.99 2.01 -28.65
C SER A 149 -1.21 3.30 -28.90
N PRO A 150 0.09 3.24 -29.24
CA PRO A 150 0.88 4.43 -29.56
C PRO A 150 0.29 5.28 -30.70
N ASP A 151 -0.45 4.68 -31.64
CA ASP A 151 -1.12 5.37 -32.76
C ASP A 151 -2.43 6.09 -32.36
N GLU A 152 -2.94 5.84 -31.14
CA GLU A 152 -4.15 6.50 -30.62
C GLU A 152 -3.82 7.71 -29.73
N THR A 153 -2.58 8.23 -29.78
CA THR A 153 -2.19 9.49 -29.12
C THR A 153 -2.74 10.74 -29.83
N SER A 154 -3.95 10.65 -30.37
CA SER A 154 -4.73 11.86 -30.61
C SER A 154 -5.23 12.32 -29.25
N LEU A 155 -4.86 13.54 -28.88
CA LEU A 155 -5.32 14.27 -27.70
C LEU A 155 -6.83 14.55 -27.80
N VAL A 156 -7.64 13.49 -27.84
CA VAL A 156 -9.08 13.62 -27.71
C VAL A 156 -9.29 13.94 -26.25
N ASP A 157 -9.89 15.09 -25.99
CA ASP A 157 -10.53 15.46 -24.73
C ASP A 157 -11.62 14.41 -24.45
N VAL A 158 -11.21 13.23 -23.99
CA VAL A 158 -12.14 12.18 -23.61
C VAL A 158 -12.83 12.70 -22.36
N SER A 159 -14.12 13.01 -22.51
CA SER A 159 -14.92 13.49 -21.39
C SER A 159 -14.80 12.53 -20.21
N TRP A 160 -14.75 13.06 -18.99
CA TRP A 160 -14.45 12.30 -17.76
C TRP A 160 -15.33 11.04 -17.55
N TRP A 161 -16.51 10.97 -18.18
CA TRP A 161 -17.42 9.82 -18.15
C TRP A 161 -17.11 8.70 -19.17
N GLN A 162 -16.28 8.97 -20.17
CA GLN A 162 -15.78 8.00 -21.16
C GLN A 162 -14.39 7.46 -20.81
N ASP A 163 -13.76 8.02 -19.77
CA ASP A 163 -12.48 7.54 -19.29
C ASP A 163 -12.66 6.18 -18.59
N SER A 164 -12.06 5.13 -19.17
CA SER A 164 -12.04 3.77 -18.61
C SER A 164 -11.44 3.74 -17.18
N THR A 165 -10.64 4.74 -16.84
CA THR A 165 -10.10 4.97 -15.50
C THR A 165 -11.19 5.14 -14.45
N LEU A 166 -12.26 5.89 -14.74
CA LEU A 166 -13.32 6.17 -13.77
C LEU A 166 -14.03 4.88 -13.37
N TYR A 167 -14.35 4.02 -14.36
CA TYR A 167 -14.97 2.73 -14.13
C TYR A 167 -14.06 1.78 -13.35
N LEU A 168 -12.76 1.77 -13.64
CA LEU A 168 -11.78 1.02 -12.86
C LEU A 168 -11.72 1.50 -11.41
N ALA A 169 -11.69 2.80 -11.17
CA ALA A 169 -11.69 3.38 -9.83
C ALA A 169 -12.98 3.05 -9.07
N LEU A 170 -14.15 3.14 -9.72
CA LEU A 170 -15.43 2.74 -9.15
C LEU A 170 -15.50 1.24 -8.84
N ALA A 171 -14.95 0.39 -9.72
CA ALA A 171 -14.87 -1.04 -9.51
C ALA A 171 -13.98 -1.39 -8.31
N LEU A 172 -12.81 -0.74 -8.19
CA LEU A 172 -11.92 -0.83 -7.04
C LEU A 172 -12.59 -0.33 -5.76
N ALA A 173 -13.28 0.82 -5.82
CA ALA A 173 -14.01 1.38 -4.68
C ALA A 173 -15.14 0.45 -4.24
N GLY A 174 -15.91 -0.09 -5.18
CA GLY A 174 -16.96 -1.09 -4.92
C GLY A 174 -16.38 -2.35 -4.28
N PHE A 175 -15.26 -2.84 -4.79
CA PHE A 175 -14.55 -3.97 -4.20
C PHE A 175 -14.07 -3.69 -2.76
N ILE A 176 -13.44 -2.53 -2.53
CA ILE A 176 -13.00 -2.10 -1.20
C ILE A 176 -14.21 -1.96 -0.26
N MET A 177 -15.35 -1.44 -0.73
CA MET A 177 -16.56 -1.34 0.07
C MET A 177 -17.15 -2.71 0.42
N LEU A 178 -17.26 -3.62 -0.55
CA LEU A 178 -17.83 -4.96 -0.35
C LEU A 178 -17.00 -5.83 0.59
N PHE A 179 -15.68 -5.74 0.47
CA PHE A 179 -14.77 -6.65 1.18
C PHE A 179 -14.04 -5.98 2.35
N GLY A 180 -13.78 -4.67 2.29
CA GLY A 180 -13.11 -3.90 3.34
C GLY A 180 -14.00 -3.54 4.52
N THR A 181 -15.31 -3.36 4.32
CA THR A 181 -16.23 -3.01 5.44
C THR A 181 -16.50 -4.17 6.40
N ARG A 182 -16.27 -5.42 5.97
CA ARG A 182 -16.54 -6.63 6.77
C ARG A 182 -15.45 -7.00 7.79
N HIS A 183 -14.26 -6.38 7.73
CA HIS A 183 -13.11 -6.75 8.57
C HIS A 183 -12.50 -5.55 9.34
N LEU A 184 -13.27 -4.48 9.55
CA LEU A 184 -12.84 -3.27 10.28
C LEU A 184 -13.03 -3.35 11.81
N ASP A 185 -13.04 -4.55 12.39
CA ASP A 185 -12.90 -4.67 13.85
C ASP A 185 -11.44 -4.47 14.24
N MET A 186 -11.07 -3.19 14.39
CA MET A 186 -9.73 -2.65 14.72
C MET A 186 -9.14 -3.15 16.06
N THR A 187 -9.79 -4.09 16.73
CA THR A 187 -9.49 -4.54 18.09
C THR A 187 -8.85 -5.92 18.19
N GLU A 188 -8.90 -6.74 17.14
CA GLU A 188 -8.27 -8.07 17.13
C GLU A 188 -7.05 -8.14 16.21
N ARG A 189 -6.18 -9.13 16.45
CA ARG A 189 -4.95 -9.31 15.69
C ARG A 189 -5.28 -9.48 14.20
N HIS A 190 -4.95 -8.48 13.40
CA HIS A 190 -5.09 -8.53 11.93
C HIS A 190 -4.06 -9.47 11.29
N GLU A 191 -4.04 -10.74 11.69
CA GLU A 191 -3.11 -11.73 11.14
C GLU A 191 -3.36 -11.92 9.63
N GLY A 192 -4.63 -11.88 9.21
CA GLY A 192 -5.04 -11.88 7.81
C GLY A 192 -4.48 -10.73 6.99
N MET A 193 -4.65 -9.48 7.46
CA MET A 193 -4.11 -8.31 6.75
C MET A 193 -2.58 -8.36 6.65
N VAL A 194 -1.91 -8.72 7.74
CA VAL A 194 -0.43 -8.84 7.77
C VAL A 194 0.04 -9.90 6.77
N ALA A 195 -0.65 -11.04 6.68
CA ALA A 195 -0.32 -12.10 5.73
C ALA A 195 -0.56 -11.68 4.27
N ALA A 196 -1.67 -11.00 3.98
CA ALA A 196 -1.97 -10.50 2.64
C ALA A 196 -0.94 -9.47 2.17
N ILE A 197 -0.60 -8.50 3.04
CA ILE A 197 0.44 -7.51 2.75
C ILE A 197 1.79 -8.20 2.53
N ALA A 198 2.17 -9.16 3.38
CA ALA A 198 3.43 -9.87 3.23
C ALA A 198 3.52 -10.61 1.88
N PHE A 199 2.43 -11.25 1.45
CA PHE A 199 2.37 -11.90 0.14
C PHE A 199 2.44 -10.88 -1.00
N GLU A 200 1.68 -9.79 -0.93
CA GLU A 200 1.73 -8.71 -1.92
C GLU A 200 3.15 -8.14 -2.03
N SER A 201 3.82 -7.92 -0.90
CA SER A 201 5.20 -7.45 -0.82
C SER A 201 6.21 -8.44 -1.42
N LEU A 202 5.95 -9.75 -1.34
CA LEU A 202 6.77 -10.76 -2.01
C LEU A 202 6.62 -10.67 -3.54
N VAL A 203 5.39 -10.57 -4.05
CA VAL A 203 5.11 -10.41 -5.48
C VAL A 203 5.78 -9.15 -6.02
N LYS A 204 5.63 -8.05 -5.29
CA LYS A 204 6.30 -6.76 -5.49
C LYS A 204 7.82 -6.88 -5.61
N LEU A 205 8.45 -7.57 -4.66
CA LEU A 205 9.90 -7.79 -4.65
C LEU A 205 10.35 -8.60 -5.86
N VAL A 206 9.67 -9.71 -6.17
CA VAL A 206 9.99 -10.55 -7.33
C VAL A 206 9.85 -9.76 -8.63
N ALA A 207 8.78 -8.98 -8.79
CA ALA A 207 8.59 -8.12 -9.95
C ALA A 207 9.70 -7.07 -10.09
N PHE A 208 10.08 -6.41 -8.99
CA PHE A 208 11.13 -5.39 -9.01
C PHE A 208 12.51 -5.98 -9.35
N LEU A 209 12.83 -7.16 -8.79
CA LEU A 209 14.07 -7.87 -9.12
C LEU A 209 14.08 -8.35 -10.57
N ALA A 210 12.96 -8.87 -11.09
CA ALA A 210 12.87 -9.31 -12.47
C ALA A 210 13.09 -8.14 -13.44
N VAL A 211 12.47 -6.99 -13.20
CA VAL A 211 12.71 -5.77 -13.99
C VAL A 211 14.15 -5.31 -13.87
N GLY A 212 14.72 -5.29 -12.66
CA GLY A 212 16.12 -4.91 -12.45
C GLY A 212 17.11 -5.82 -13.20
N LEU A 213 16.89 -7.14 -13.15
CA LEU A 213 17.70 -8.10 -13.91
C LEU A 213 17.57 -7.91 -15.42
N PHE A 214 16.34 -7.70 -15.91
CA PHE A 214 16.10 -7.42 -17.31
C PHE A 214 16.81 -6.16 -17.77
N VAL A 215 16.76 -5.07 -17.00
CA VAL A 215 17.44 -3.81 -17.35
C VAL A 215 18.97 -3.96 -17.37
N VAL A 216 19.54 -4.80 -16.51
CA VAL A 216 21.01 -4.99 -16.41
C VAL A 216 21.55 -5.96 -17.48
N TYR A 217 20.80 -7.02 -17.80
CA TYR A 217 21.29 -8.14 -18.61
C TYR A 217 20.53 -8.40 -19.91
N GLY A 218 19.34 -7.84 -20.07
CA GLY A 218 18.46 -8.03 -21.24
C GLY A 218 18.62 -6.91 -22.26
#